data_AF-A0A327NK59-F1
#
_entry.id   AF-A0A327NK59-F1
#
_cell.length_a   1.000
_cell.length_b   1.000
_cell.length_c   1.000
_cell.angle_alpha   90.00
_cell.angle_beta   90.00
_cell.angle_gamma   90.00
#
_symmetry.space_group_name_H-M   'P 1'
#
loop_
_entity.id
_entity.type
_entity.pdbx_description
1 polymer ?
#
loop_
_entity_poly.entity_id
_entity_poly.type
_entity_poly.pdbx_seq_one_letter_code
_entity_poly.pdbx_strand_id
1 'polypeptide(L)'
;MWIVCDFFVLLLKTHTTMLATVTGTYTNGQIILDEELPVKSENAKVIVTLVEDGVQSQEKPKRTPGLMKGSFWISDDFNDPIDDLKDYM
;
A
#
# COMPACT_ATOMS: atom_id res chain seq x y z
N MET A 1 40.23 -37.28 -18.78
CA MET A 1 39.80 -36.76 -20.10
C MET A 1 38.45 -36.11 -19.86
N TRP A 2 38.43 -34.91 -19.27
CA TRP A 2 38.41 -33.61 -19.96
C TRP A 2 37.20 -33.47 -20.89
N ILE A 3 36.39 -32.43 -20.59
CA ILE A 3 35.63 -31.61 -21.55
C ILE A 3 34.40 -32.34 -22.11
N VAL A 4 33.17 -31.86 -21.87
CA VAL A 4 32.63 -30.54 -22.24
C VAL A 4 31.55 -30.21 -21.18
N CYS A 5 31.65 -29.19 -20.32
CA CYS A 5 31.75 -27.76 -20.60
C CYS A 5 30.61 -27.25 -21.50
N ASP A 6 29.42 -27.13 -20.92
CA ASP A 6 28.34 -26.21 -21.35
C ASP A 6 27.29 -26.16 -20.21
N PHE A 7 27.69 -26.00 -18.95
CA PHE A 7 27.87 -24.71 -18.27
C PHE A 7 27.53 -23.49 -19.15
N PHE A 8 26.58 -22.66 -18.67
CA PHE A 8 26.18 -21.37 -19.27
C PHE A 8 25.20 -21.58 -20.43
N VAL A 9 23.89 -21.37 -20.33
CA VAL A 9 23.16 -20.10 -20.12
C VAL A 9 21.68 -20.52 -20.16
N LEU A 10 20.92 -20.56 -19.08
CA LEU A 10 20.09 -19.47 -18.58
C LEU A 10 19.42 -20.06 -17.32
N LEU A 11 20.19 -20.25 -16.24
CA LEU A 11 19.57 -20.27 -14.93
C LEU A 11 19.07 -18.84 -14.73
N LEU A 12 17.82 -18.60 -15.13
CA LEU A 12 17.06 -17.44 -14.71
C LEU A 12 17.04 -17.50 -13.19
N LYS A 13 18.08 -16.90 -12.59
CA LYS A 13 18.18 -16.68 -11.17
C LYS A 13 17.14 -15.60 -10.90
N THR A 14 15.90 -16.05 -10.77
CA THR A 14 14.83 -15.25 -10.19
C THR A 14 15.35 -14.83 -8.84
N HIS A 15 15.76 -13.57 -8.75
CA HIS A 15 16.17 -12.99 -7.49
C HIS A 15 14.89 -12.78 -6.69
N THR A 16 14.37 -13.88 -6.12
CA THR A 16 13.23 -13.85 -5.21
C THR A 16 13.69 -13.09 -3.98
N THR A 17 13.41 -11.79 -3.96
CA THR A 17 13.60 -10.94 -2.78
C THR A 17 12.55 -11.34 -1.76
N MET A 18 12.93 -12.20 -0.83
CA MET A 18 12.13 -12.46 0.37
C MET A 18 12.23 -11.22 1.27
N LEU A 19 11.09 -10.63 1.58
CA LEU A 19 10.98 -9.55 2.57
C LEU A 19 10.32 -10.12 3.82
N ALA A 20 10.87 -9.82 4.99
CA ALA A 20 10.31 -10.16 6.28
C ALA A 20 10.12 -8.87 7.09
N THR A 21 8.94 -8.71 7.68
CA THR A 21 8.65 -7.60 8.59
C THR A 21 8.74 -8.14 10.00
N VAL A 22 9.58 -7.51 10.83
CA VAL A 22 9.74 -7.86 12.24
C VAL A 22 9.34 -6.66 13.08
N THR A 23 8.63 -6.90 14.17
CA THR A 23 8.22 -5.85 15.10
C THR A 23 9.30 -5.62 16.15
N GLY A 24 9.31 -4.42 16.69
CA GLY A 24 10.21 -4.05 17.75
C GLY A 24 9.80 -2.72 18.36
N THR A 25 10.38 -2.44 19.52
CA THR A 25 10.16 -1.21 20.25
C THR A 25 11.30 -0.24 20.02
N TYR A 26 10.98 1.05 19.84
CA TYR A 26 11.97 2.11 19.73
C TYR A 26 12.06 2.85 21.07
N THR A 27 13.22 2.78 21.74
CA THR A 27 13.45 3.45 23.02
C THR A 27 14.83 4.10 23.04
N ASN A 28 14.92 5.38 23.42
CA ASN A 28 16.18 6.13 23.59
C ASN A 28 17.13 6.08 22.37
N GLY A 29 16.61 6.05 21.14
CA GLY A 29 17.44 5.97 19.94
C GLY A 29 17.85 4.55 19.53
N GLN A 30 17.46 3.53 20.30
CA GLN A 30 17.72 2.12 20.03
C GLN A 30 16.43 1.40 19.60
N ILE A 31 16.55 0.57 18.57
CA ILE A 31 15.48 -0.34 18.13
C ILE A 31 15.77 -1.70 18.74
N ILE A 32 14.86 -2.17 19.59
CA ILE A 32 14.91 -3.50 20.21
C ILE A 32 13.89 -4.36 19.48
N LEU A 33 14.36 -5.40 18.79
CA LEU A 33 13.51 -6.33 18.07
C LEU A 33 12.94 -7.37 19.03
N ASP A 34 11.67 -7.73 18.84
CA ASP A 34 11.01 -8.74 19.67
C ASP A 34 11.40 -10.16 19.24
N GLU A 35 11.83 -10.32 18.00
CA GLU A 35 12.17 -11.59 17.38
C GLU A 35 13.56 -11.56 16.72
N GLU A 36 14.17 -12.73 16.59
CA GLU A 36 15.43 -12.89 15.86
C GLU A 36 15.21 -12.71 14.36
N LEU A 37 16.07 -11.93 13.72
CA LEU A 37 15.94 -11.63 12.30
C LEU A 37 16.16 -12.90 11.46
N PRO A 38 15.21 -13.29 10.58
CA PRO A 38 15.34 -14.47 9.73
C PRO A 38 16.26 -14.22 8.52
N VAL A 39 17.43 -13.62 8.73
CA VAL A 39 18.42 -13.35 7.69
C VAL A 39 19.55 -14.36 7.73
N LYS A 40 19.68 -15.11 6.62
CA LYS A 40 20.74 -16.11 6.44
C LYS A 40 22.03 -15.52 5.86
N SER A 41 22.01 -14.27 5.43
CA SER A 41 23.11 -13.58 4.77
C SER A 41 23.81 -12.59 5.69
N GLU A 42 25.13 -12.49 5.58
CA GLU A 42 25.97 -11.60 6.41
C GLU A 42 25.63 -10.11 6.27
N ASN A 43 25.00 -9.70 5.15
CA ASN A 43 24.61 -8.32 4.90
C ASN A 43 23.15 -8.25 4.47
N ALA A 44 22.36 -7.39 5.12
CA ALA A 44 20.94 -7.19 4.85
C ALA A 44 20.60 -5.70 4.85
N LYS A 45 19.81 -5.26 3.86
CA LYS A 45 19.27 -3.90 3.82
C LYS A 45 18.04 -3.82 4.71
N VAL A 46 18.10 -2.98 5.75
CA VAL A 46 17.00 -2.77 6.71
C VAL A 46 16.27 -1.48 6.36
N ILE A 47 14.94 -1.52 6.35
CA ILE A 47 14.06 -0.35 6.23
C ILE A 47 13.21 -0.32 7.50
N VAL A 48 13.25 0.79 8.22
CA VAL A 48 12.52 0.97 9.48
C VAL A 48 11.30 1.84 9.24
N THR A 49 10.13 1.33 9.58
CA THR A 49 8.86 2.07 9.52
C THR A 49 8.38 2.29 10.96
N LEU A 50 8.30 3.55 11.37
CA LEU A 50 7.77 3.94 12.68
C LEU A 50 6.26 4.14 12.54
N VAL A 51 5.49 3.35 13.28
CA VAL A 51 4.04 3.54 13.40
C VAL A 51 3.81 4.17 14.78
N GLU A 52 3.67 5.48 14.80
CA GLU A 52 3.24 6.21 15.99
C GLU A 52 1.71 6.24 15.97
N ASP A 53 1.08 5.75 17.04
CA ASP A 53 -0.33 6.02 17.29
C ASP A 53 -0.46 7.52 17.54
N GLY A 54 -0.73 8.26 16.47
CA GLY A 54 -0.79 9.71 16.49
C GLY A 54 -1.61 10.21 17.67
N VAL A 55 -0.97 10.98 18.54
CA VAL A 55 -1.65 11.79 19.55
C VAL A 55 -2.71 12.61 18.83
N GLN A 56 -3.96 12.35 19.20
CA GLN A 56 -5.19 12.91 18.64
C GLN A 56 -5.41 12.54 17.17
N SER A 57 -6.20 11.47 16.99
CA SER A 57 -7.23 11.47 15.94
C SER A 57 -7.97 12.80 16.06
N GLN A 58 -7.60 13.79 15.25
CA GLN A 58 -8.45 14.94 15.01
C GLN A 58 -9.72 14.34 14.44
N GLU A 59 -10.74 14.23 15.29
CA GLU A 59 -12.03 13.66 14.96
C GLU A 59 -12.47 14.31 13.66
N LYS A 60 -12.44 13.54 12.56
CA LYS A 60 -12.77 14.10 11.25
C LYS A 60 -14.15 14.73 11.39
N PRO A 61 -14.33 16.00 11.00
CA PRO A 61 -15.61 16.67 11.22
C PRO A 61 -16.72 15.83 10.57
N LYS A 62 -17.74 15.51 11.37
CA LYS A 62 -18.88 14.73 10.90
C LYS A 62 -19.49 15.45 9.70
N ARG A 63 -19.41 14.83 8.52
CA ARG A 63 -19.96 15.40 7.29
C ARG A 63 -21.49 15.40 7.40
N THR A 64 -22.10 16.57 7.35
CA THR A 64 -23.55 16.69 7.24
C THR A 64 -23.94 16.59 5.75
N PRO A 65 -24.80 15.64 5.36
CA PRO A 65 -25.27 15.56 3.97
C PRO A 65 -26.13 16.79 3.65
N GLY A 66 -26.06 17.26 2.40
CA GLY A 66 -26.90 18.36 1.93
C GLY A 66 -26.42 19.78 2.29
N LEU A 67 -25.19 19.95 2.79
CA LEU A 67 -24.62 21.29 3.06
C LEU A 67 -24.51 22.18 1.81
N MET A 68 -24.41 21.58 0.61
CA MET A 68 -24.39 22.29 -0.67
C MET A 68 -25.76 22.35 -1.35
N LYS A 69 -26.86 21.98 -0.67
CA LYS A 69 -28.20 22.04 -1.24
C LYS A 69 -28.54 23.50 -1.59
N GLY A 70 -28.71 23.78 -2.88
CA GLY A 70 -28.98 25.14 -3.39
C GLY A 70 -27.73 25.99 -3.65
N SER A 71 -26.52 25.45 -3.46
CA SER A 71 -25.25 26.12 -3.80
C SER A 71 -24.71 25.76 -5.18
N PHE A 72 -25.44 24.94 -5.94
CA PHE A 72 -25.10 24.57 -7.31
C PHE A 72 -26.26 24.90 -8.24
N TRP A 73 -25.93 25.37 -9.44
CA TRP A 73 -26.90 25.53 -10.51
C TRP A 73 -27.10 24.17 -11.19
N ILE A 74 -28.36 23.75 -11.29
CA ILE A 74 -28.77 22.60 -12.08
C ILE A 74 -29.74 23.11 -13.13
N SER A 75 -29.70 22.52 -14.33
CA SER A 75 -30.64 22.87 -15.38
C SER A 75 -32.05 22.42 -14.98
N ASP A 76 -33.06 23.19 -15.38
CA ASP A 76 -34.46 22.94 -15.02
C ASP A 76 -34.98 21.61 -15.61
N ASP A 77 -34.32 21.10 -16.65
CA ASP A 77 -34.62 19.86 -17.38
C ASP A 77 -33.91 18.62 -16.83
N PHE A 78 -33.13 18.72 -15.74
CA PHE A 78 -32.36 17.58 -15.23
C PHE A 78 -33.22 16.37 -14.83
N ASN A 79 -34.45 16.62 -14.37
CA ASN A 79 -35.39 15.57 -13.98
C ASN A 79 -36.27 15.10 -15.14
N ASP A 80 -36.10 15.66 -16.35
CA ASP A 80 -36.88 15.26 -17.49
C ASP A 80 -36.45 13.87 -17.97
N PRO A 81 -37.39 13.03 -18.44
CA PRO A 81 -37.08 11.70 -18.93
C PRO A 81 -36.16 11.78 -20.15
N ILE A 82 -35.03 11.08 -20.08
CA ILE A 82 -34.09 10.99 -21.19
C ILE A 82 -34.69 10.08 -22.26
N ASP A 83 -35.03 10.64 -23.43
CA ASP A 83 -35.62 9.91 -24.56
C ASP A 83 -34.72 8.76 -25.03
N ASP A 84 -33.40 8.95 -25.02
CA ASP A 84 -32.42 7.96 -25.48
C ASP A 84 -32.38 6.67 -24.63
N LEU A 85 -32.93 6.70 -23.41
CA LEU A 85 -32.97 5.53 -22.52
C LEU A 85 -34.24 4.68 -22.70
N LYS A 86 -35.25 5.18 -23.44
CA LYS A 86 -36.53 4.49 -23.66
C LYS A 86 -36.38 3.20 -24.47
N ASP A 87 -35.39 3.14 -25.35
CA ASP A 87 -35.14 1.97 -26.19
C ASP A 87 -34.42 0.84 -25.43
N TYR A 88 -33.97 1.10 -24.20
CA TYR A 88 -33.18 0.18 -23.37
C TYR A 88 -33.85 -0.25 -22.05
N MET A 89 -34.99 0.36 -21.68
CA MET A 89 -35.80 0.05 -20.49
C MET A 89 -37.16 -0.54 -20.89
#